data_AF-A0A2N3AW77-F1
#
_entry.id   AF-A0A2N3AW77-F1
#
_cell.length_a   1.000
_cell.length_b   1.000
_cell.length_c   1.000
_cell.angle_alpha   90.00
_cell.angle_beta   90.00
_cell.angle_gamma   90.00
#
_symmetry.space_group_name_H-M   'P 1'
#
loop_
_entity.id
_entity.type
_entity.pdbx_description
1 polymer ?
#
loop_
_entity_poly.entity_id
_entity_poly.type
_entity_poly.pdbx_seq_one_letter_code
_entity_poly.pdbx_strand_id
1 'polypeptide(L)'
;ELARTADTTEDRSRSALYAAVSRAYDFSLAAEAAPDDYAELVAESGLTVQERAPMTPVVKLVFGSDYDKTRLTEYAAVLSHAHRIGLERGRLADFLAETEGGVKAVVKAERRMRREEQGKPVDDPAAVREALAQQLRALEAIMLEELDGAGPEFALALIRRDETGCAAILAEVPEDIAQIERAARKLFG
;
A
#
# COMPACT_ATOMS: atom_id res chain seq x y z
N GLU A 1 21.52 -18.09 19.18
CA GLU A 1 20.48 -18.11 20.24
C GLU A 1 19.61 -16.86 20.22
N LEU A 2 20.20 -15.65 20.24
CA LEU A 2 19.46 -14.37 20.22
C LEU A 2 18.54 -14.16 19.00
N ALA A 3 18.97 -14.55 17.79
CA ALA A 3 18.14 -14.45 16.58
C ALA A 3 16.85 -15.28 16.66
N ARG A 4 16.91 -16.55 17.11
CA ARG A 4 15.72 -17.40 17.30
C ARG A 4 14.76 -16.84 18.36
N THR A 5 15.29 -16.25 19.41
CA THR A 5 14.47 -15.62 20.47
C THR A 5 13.77 -14.36 19.96
N ALA A 6 14.45 -13.57 19.12
CA ALA A 6 13.85 -12.41 18.45
C ALA A 6 12.74 -12.85 17.47
N ASP A 7 13.02 -13.85 16.61
CA ASP A 7 12.03 -14.40 15.66
C ASP A 7 10.77 -14.90 16.39
N THR A 8 10.95 -15.62 17.50
CA THR A 8 9.83 -16.14 18.30
C THR A 8 9.00 -15.00 18.94
N THR A 9 9.64 -13.90 19.32
CA THR A 9 8.97 -12.74 19.92
C THR A 9 8.20 -11.95 18.86
N GLU A 10 8.81 -11.76 17.70
CA GLU A 10 8.18 -11.13 16.55
C GLU A 10 6.96 -11.94 16.08
N ASP A 11 7.07 -13.25 15.97
CA ASP A 11 5.97 -14.15 15.62
C ASP A 11 4.81 -14.09 16.61
N ARG A 12 5.10 -14.04 17.92
CA ARG A 12 4.07 -13.91 18.96
C ARG A 12 3.35 -12.57 18.86
N SER A 13 4.09 -11.48 18.62
CA SER A 13 3.51 -10.14 18.44
C SER A 13 2.64 -10.05 17.19
N ARG A 14 3.06 -10.68 16.09
CA ARG A 14 2.32 -10.78 14.84
C ARG A 14 1.04 -11.59 15.00
N SER A 15 1.12 -12.73 15.68
CA SER A 15 -0.05 -13.57 15.96
C SER A 15 -1.08 -12.85 16.83
N ALA A 16 -0.63 -12.13 17.86
CA ALA A 16 -1.51 -11.33 18.71
C ALA A 16 -2.21 -10.20 17.92
N LEU A 17 -1.48 -9.55 17.02
CA LEU A 17 -2.04 -8.55 16.12
C LEU A 17 -3.13 -9.16 15.21
N TYR A 18 -2.85 -10.29 14.57
CA TYR A 18 -3.82 -10.94 13.68
C TYR A 18 -5.07 -11.38 14.41
N ALA A 19 -4.93 -11.89 15.65
CA ALA A 19 -6.07 -12.21 16.49
C ALA A 19 -6.91 -10.95 16.83
N ALA A 20 -6.28 -9.81 17.10
CA ALA A 20 -7.01 -8.56 17.37
C ALA A 20 -7.76 -8.05 16.13
N VAL A 21 -7.13 -8.06 14.95
CA VAL A 21 -7.78 -7.68 13.69
C VAL A 21 -8.91 -8.66 13.33
N SER A 22 -8.73 -9.96 13.58
CA SER A 22 -9.77 -10.97 13.41
C SER A 22 -10.99 -10.74 14.29
N ARG A 23 -10.79 -10.33 15.55
CA ARG A 23 -11.91 -9.97 16.44
C ARG A 23 -12.64 -8.73 15.95
N ALA A 24 -11.93 -7.75 15.38
CA ALA A 24 -12.57 -6.58 14.78
C ALA A 24 -13.43 -6.96 13.56
N TYR A 25 -13.00 -7.96 12.78
CA TYR A 25 -13.80 -8.50 11.69
C TYR A 25 -15.06 -9.21 12.18
N ASP A 26 -14.93 -10.10 13.16
CA ASP A 26 -16.08 -10.77 13.76
C ASP A 26 -17.08 -9.78 14.35
N PHE A 27 -16.60 -8.68 14.94
CA PHE A 27 -17.43 -7.57 15.38
C PHE A 27 -18.15 -6.88 14.22
N SER A 28 -17.48 -6.65 13.08
CA SER A 28 -18.15 -6.07 11.90
C SER A 28 -19.26 -6.97 11.34
N LEU A 29 -19.07 -8.29 11.33
CA LEU A 29 -20.11 -9.23 10.92
C LEU A 29 -21.31 -9.21 11.88
N ALA A 30 -21.06 -9.10 13.19
CA ALA A 30 -22.12 -8.94 14.18
C ALA A 30 -22.85 -7.60 14.02
N ALA A 31 -22.13 -6.53 13.70
CA ALA A 31 -22.70 -5.21 13.44
C ALA A 31 -23.61 -5.20 12.20
N GLU A 32 -23.29 -5.98 11.15
CA GLU A 32 -24.18 -6.17 10.00
C GLU A 32 -25.47 -6.91 10.37
N ALA A 33 -25.41 -7.84 11.31
CA ALA A 33 -26.58 -8.58 11.79
C ALA A 33 -27.45 -7.77 12.78
N ALA A 34 -26.90 -6.73 13.42
CA ALA A 34 -27.56 -5.89 14.41
C ALA A 34 -27.27 -4.39 14.15
N PRO A 35 -27.83 -3.81 13.07
CA PRO A 35 -27.49 -2.46 12.63
C PRO A 35 -27.93 -1.35 13.60
N ASP A 36 -29.03 -1.53 14.32
CA ASP A 36 -29.53 -0.54 15.29
C ASP A 36 -28.61 -0.46 16.52
N ASP A 37 -28.24 -1.61 17.09
CA ASP A 37 -27.28 -1.70 18.21
C ASP A 37 -25.91 -1.11 17.81
N TYR A 38 -25.47 -1.38 16.58
CA TYR A 38 -24.24 -0.81 16.06
C TYR A 38 -24.31 0.71 15.91
N ALA A 39 -25.44 1.24 15.42
CA ALA A 39 -25.64 2.68 15.27
C ALA A 39 -25.63 3.40 16.63
N GLU A 40 -26.26 2.82 17.66
CA GLU A 40 -26.22 3.32 19.03
C GLU A 40 -24.77 3.39 19.55
N LEU A 41 -24.03 2.29 19.44
CA LEU A 41 -22.64 2.21 19.90
C LEU A 41 -21.71 3.22 19.19
N VAL A 42 -21.90 3.42 17.88
CA VAL A 42 -21.18 4.41 17.09
C VAL A 42 -21.49 5.83 17.58
N ALA A 43 -22.76 6.13 17.85
CA ALA A 43 -23.20 7.44 18.33
C ALA A 43 -22.67 7.76 19.73
N GLU A 44 -22.76 6.81 20.67
CA GLU A 44 -22.24 6.94 22.04
C GLU A 44 -20.72 7.18 22.06
N SER A 45 -20.01 6.60 21.09
CA SER A 45 -18.57 6.78 20.92
C SER A 45 -18.17 8.07 20.20
N GLY A 46 -19.13 8.93 19.84
CA GLY A 46 -18.89 10.17 19.10
C GLY A 46 -18.35 9.94 17.69
N LEU A 47 -18.61 8.77 17.11
CA LEU A 47 -18.17 8.38 15.77
C LEU A 47 -19.30 8.61 14.74
N THR A 48 -18.93 8.61 13.47
CA THR A 48 -19.88 8.71 12.36
C THR A 48 -19.56 7.66 11.31
N VAL A 49 -20.60 7.01 10.77
CA VAL A 49 -20.46 6.09 9.65
C VAL A 49 -20.41 6.89 8.36
N GLN A 50 -19.48 6.53 7.47
CA GLN A 50 -19.39 7.07 6.12
C GLN A 50 -19.44 5.92 5.12
N GLU A 51 -20.31 5.98 4.12
CA GLU A 51 -20.44 4.94 3.08
C GLU A 51 -19.10 4.63 2.38
N ARG A 52 -18.25 5.65 2.18
CA ARG A 52 -16.92 5.49 1.56
C ARG A 52 -15.87 4.82 2.46
N ALA A 53 -16.16 4.65 3.74
CA ALA A 53 -15.24 4.16 4.77
C ALA A 53 -15.99 3.41 5.91
N PRO A 54 -16.79 2.38 5.58
CA PRO A 54 -17.70 1.75 6.53
C PRO A 54 -16.98 1.01 7.66
N MET A 55 -15.73 0.58 7.44
CA MET A 55 -14.93 -0.12 8.43
C MET A 55 -14.18 0.81 9.40
N THR A 56 -14.15 2.13 9.16
CA THR A 56 -13.43 3.06 10.05
C THR A 56 -14.02 3.13 11.47
N PRO A 57 -15.35 3.20 11.67
CA PRO A 57 -15.90 3.19 13.02
C PRO A 57 -15.66 1.85 13.72
N VAL A 58 -15.73 0.71 13.02
CA VAL A 58 -15.40 -0.61 13.58
C VAL A 58 -14.00 -0.63 14.19
N VAL A 59 -12.98 -0.25 13.41
CA VAL A 59 -11.60 -0.29 13.93
C VAL A 59 -11.38 0.71 15.05
N LYS A 60 -12.06 1.85 15.05
CA LYS A 60 -11.97 2.82 16.15
C LYS A 60 -12.64 2.33 17.43
N LEU A 61 -13.76 1.61 17.34
CA LEU A 61 -14.42 0.99 18.49
C LEU A 61 -13.54 -0.10 19.12
N VAL A 62 -12.84 -0.89 18.30
CA VAL A 62 -12.05 -2.04 18.78
C VAL A 62 -10.65 -1.63 19.26
N PHE A 63 -9.97 -0.73 18.55
CA PHE A 63 -8.59 -0.35 18.85
C PHE A 63 -8.47 1.00 19.58
N GLY A 64 -9.55 1.77 19.65
CA GLY A 64 -9.57 3.13 20.20
C GLY A 64 -9.39 4.20 19.12
N SER A 65 -10.05 5.35 19.32
CA SER A 65 -10.01 6.50 18.40
C SER A 65 -8.63 7.13 18.26
N ASP A 66 -7.82 7.03 19.31
CA ASP A 66 -6.48 7.64 19.42
C ASP A 66 -5.35 6.67 19.06
N TYR A 67 -5.69 5.48 18.57
CA TYR A 67 -4.70 4.54 18.05
C TYR A 67 -4.00 5.10 16.81
N ASP A 68 -2.84 4.53 16.46
CA ASP A 68 -2.07 5.01 15.31
C ASP A 68 -2.93 5.06 14.04
N LYS A 69 -3.01 6.25 13.43
CA LYS A 69 -3.90 6.52 12.29
C LYS A 69 -3.55 5.68 11.07
N THR A 70 -2.27 5.36 10.88
CA THR A 70 -1.81 4.52 9.78
C THR A 70 -2.31 3.10 9.98
N ARG A 71 -2.13 2.54 11.18
CA ARG A 71 -2.64 1.20 11.56
C ARG A 71 -4.14 1.09 11.44
N LEU A 72 -4.90 2.07 11.94
CA LEU A 72 -6.37 2.07 11.79
C LEU A 72 -6.79 2.02 10.31
N THR A 73 -6.08 2.74 9.45
CA THR A 73 -6.35 2.73 8.01
C THR A 73 -6.00 1.37 7.39
N GLU A 74 -4.89 0.74 7.79
CA GLU A 74 -4.52 -0.60 7.35
C GLU A 74 -5.55 -1.64 7.78
N TYR A 75 -5.96 -1.64 9.06
CA TYR A 75 -6.93 -2.60 9.58
C TYR A 75 -8.29 -2.42 8.91
N ALA A 76 -8.76 -1.19 8.70
CA ALA A 76 -10.02 -0.95 7.99
C ALA A 76 -10.00 -1.51 6.56
N ALA A 77 -8.87 -1.42 5.86
CA ALA A 77 -8.70 -2.03 4.54
C ALA A 77 -8.68 -3.56 4.61
N VAL A 78 -8.05 -4.16 5.63
CA VAL A 78 -8.12 -5.61 5.86
C VAL A 78 -9.56 -6.07 6.09
N LEU A 79 -10.33 -5.39 6.94
CA LEU A 79 -11.73 -5.72 7.18
C LEU A 79 -12.57 -5.60 5.90
N SER A 80 -12.35 -4.54 5.12
CA SER A 80 -13.05 -4.34 3.84
C SER A 80 -12.73 -5.47 2.85
N HIS A 81 -11.48 -5.92 2.80
CA HIS A 81 -11.08 -7.05 1.98
C HIS A 81 -11.75 -8.35 2.41
N ALA A 82 -11.79 -8.62 3.72
CA ALA A 82 -12.41 -9.82 4.27
C ALA A 82 -13.90 -9.89 3.94
N HIS A 83 -14.62 -8.77 4.06
CA HIS A 83 -16.01 -8.63 3.60
C HIS A 83 -16.16 -8.90 2.11
N ARG A 84 -15.30 -8.29 1.30
CA ARG A 84 -15.32 -8.43 -0.16
C ARG A 84 -15.19 -9.87 -0.65
N ILE A 85 -14.35 -10.67 0.02
CA ILE A 85 -14.15 -12.07 -0.33
C ILE A 85 -15.14 -13.00 0.41
N GLY A 86 -16.05 -12.46 1.23
CA GLY A 86 -17.05 -13.22 1.97
C GLY A 86 -16.43 -14.13 3.04
N LEU A 87 -15.40 -13.67 3.73
CA LEU A 87 -14.70 -14.51 4.72
C LEU A 87 -15.61 -14.80 5.92
N GLU A 88 -15.65 -16.06 6.37
CA GLU A 88 -16.47 -16.43 7.52
C GLU A 88 -15.88 -15.93 8.85
N ARG A 89 -16.75 -15.83 9.86
CA ARG A 89 -16.37 -15.50 11.25
C ARG A 89 -15.25 -16.41 11.74
N GLY A 90 -14.24 -15.82 12.39
CA GLY A 90 -13.11 -16.54 12.98
C GLY A 90 -12.05 -17.01 11.98
N ARG A 91 -12.17 -16.72 10.69
CA ARG A 91 -11.20 -17.16 9.66
C ARG A 91 -10.12 -16.13 9.34
N LEU A 92 -10.27 -14.87 9.76
CA LEU A 92 -9.36 -13.79 9.34
C LEU A 92 -7.93 -13.94 9.86
N ALA A 93 -7.74 -14.41 11.10
CA ALA A 93 -6.40 -14.62 11.63
C ALA A 93 -5.60 -15.65 10.80
N ASP A 94 -6.23 -16.78 10.48
CA ASP A 94 -5.63 -17.84 9.65
C ASP A 94 -5.34 -17.33 8.24
N PHE A 95 -6.30 -16.63 7.62
CA PHE A 95 -6.12 -16.03 6.30
C PHE A 95 -4.91 -15.07 6.25
N LEU A 96 -4.73 -14.24 7.28
CA LEU A 96 -3.59 -13.33 7.37
C LEU A 96 -2.25 -14.06 7.61
N ALA A 97 -2.27 -15.19 8.32
CA ALA A 97 -1.11 -16.03 8.55
C ALA A 97 -0.67 -16.79 7.30
N GLU A 98 -1.62 -17.26 6.49
CA GLU A 98 -1.41 -18.00 5.25
C GLU A 98 -1.08 -17.07 4.06
N THR A 99 -1.45 -15.79 4.13
CA THR A 99 -1.14 -14.80 3.09
C THR A 99 0.32 -14.38 3.17
N GLU A 100 1.10 -14.63 2.10
CA GLU A 100 2.46 -14.12 1.99
C GLU A 100 2.47 -12.58 2.04
N GLY A 101 3.20 -12.01 3.01
CA GLY A 101 3.19 -10.56 3.29
C GLY A 101 2.03 -10.07 4.17
N GLY A 102 1.13 -10.97 4.58
CA GLY A 102 0.10 -10.74 5.61
C GLY A 102 -0.74 -9.48 5.41
N VAL A 103 -0.90 -8.70 6.48
CA VAL A 103 -1.67 -7.43 6.46
C VAL A 103 -1.27 -6.53 5.30
N LYS A 104 0.03 -6.38 5.00
CA LYS A 104 0.49 -5.48 3.95
C LYS A 104 0.05 -5.95 2.56
N ALA A 105 0.09 -7.25 2.31
CA ALA A 105 -0.37 -7.83 1.05
C ALA A 105 -1.88 -7.64 0.86
N VAL A 106 -2.65 -7.89 1.91
CA VAL A 106 -4.11 -7.68 1.92
C VAL A 106 -4.47 -6.22 1.68
N VAL A 107 -3.81 -5.28 2.36
CA VAL A 107 -4.01 -3.83 2.15
C VAL A 107 -3.72 -3.43 0.70
N LYS A 108 -2.68 -3.99 0.09
CA LYS A 108 -2.35 -3.74 -1.32
C LYS A 108 -3.45 -4.29 -2.24
N ALA A 109 -3.93 -5.51 -1.98
CA ALA A 109 -5.01 -6.13 -2.75
C ALA A 109 -6.29 -5.29 -2.69
N GLU A 110 -6.72 -4.86 -1.49
CA GLU A 110 -7.91 -4.02 -1.34
C GLU A 110 -7.76 -2.67 -2.02
N ARG A 111 -6.60 -2.01 -1.87
CA ARG A 111 -6.34 -0.74 -2.55
C ARG A 111 -6.37 -0.86 -4.07
N ARG A 112 -5.96 -2.01 -4.62
CA ARG A 112 -6.05 -2.30 -6.05
C ARG A 112 -7.51 -2.46 -6.47
N MET A 113 -8.26 -3.35 -5.80
CA MET A 113 -9.68 -3.62 -6.11
C MET A 113 -10.54 -2.37 -6.01
N ARG A 114 -10.37 -1.57 -4.95
CA ARG A 114 -11.10 -0.31 -4.77
C ARG A 114 -10.84 0.72 -5.88
N ARG A 115 -9.65 0.70 -6.50
CA ARG A 115 -9.35 1.57 -7.65
C ARG A 115 -10.01 1.06 -8.92
N GLU A 116 -9.99 -0.25 -9.15
CA GLU A 116 -10.68 -0.91 -10.26
C GLU A 116 -12.18 -0.56 -10.24
N GLU A 117 -12.84 -0.67 -9.08
CA GLU A 117 -14.25 -0.32 -8.91
C GLU A 117 -14.56 1.16 -9.18
N GLN A 118 -13.60 2.05 -8.92
CA GLN A 118 -13.74 3.49 -9.18
C GLN A 118 -13.43 3.86 -10.64
N GLY A 119 -13.18 2.88 -11.52
CA GLY A 119 -12.75 3.10 -12.90
C GLY A 119 -11.40 3.82 -13.00
N LYS A 120 -10.62 3.83 -11.91
CA LYS A 120 -9.29 4.42 -11.89
C LYS A 120 -8.30 3.39 -12.40
N PRO A 121 -7.33 3.78 -13.25
CA PRO A 121 -6.29 2.86 -13.69
C PRO A 121 -5.59 2.25 -12.47
N VAL A 122 -5.44 0.93 -12.49
CA VAL A 122 -4.60 0.23 -11.51
C VAL A 122 -3.17 0.64 -11.82
N ASP A 123 -2.59 1.47 -10.95
CA ASP A 123 -1.15 1.74 -10.99
C ASP A 123 -0.44 0.39 -10.96
N ASP A 124 0.18 -0.01 -12.06
CA ASP A 124 1.23 -1.00 -12.02
C ASP A 124 2.32 -0.42 -11.10
N PRO A 125 2.68 -1.08 -9.98
CA PRO A 125 3.73 -0.59 -9.09
C PRO A 125 5.11 -0.49 -9.79
N ALA A 126 5.28 -1.08 -10.97
CA ALA A 126 6.42 -0.91 -11.86
C ALA A 126 6.25 0.25 -12.87
N ALA A 127 5.05 0.80 -13.03
CA ALA A 127 4.79 1.91 -13.93
C ALA A 127 5.00 3.27 -13.25
N VAL A 128 5.54 4.21 -14.02
CA VAL A 128 5.59 5.62 -13.64
C VAL A 128 4.16 6.12 -13.46
N ARG A 129 3.88 6.80 -12.33
CA ARG A 129 2.55 7.40 -12.07
C ARG A 129 2.08 8.19 -13.29
N GLU A 130 0.83 8.01 -13.72
CA GLU A 130 0.34 8.56 -14.99
C GLU A 130 0.54 10.08 -15.13
N ALA A 131 0.37 10.86 -14.06
CA ALA A 131 0.64 12.31 -14.08
C ALA A 131 2.11 12.64 -14.39
N LEU A 132 3.05 11.86 -13.84
CA LEU A 132 4.48 12.00 -14.13
C LEU A 132 4.79 11.45 -15.53
N ALA A 133 4.16 10.34 -15.94
CA ALA A 133 4.30 9.82 -17.30
C ALA A 133 3.88 10.84 -18.36
N GLN A 134 2.79 11.59 -18.12
CA GLN A 134 2.36 12.69 -19.00
C GLN A 134 3.39 13.82 -19.08
N GLN A 135 4.00 14.21 -17.95
CA GLN A 135 5.08 15.19 -17.94
C GLN A 135 6.30 14.70 -18.75
N LEU A 136 6.69 13.44 -18.59
CA LEU A 136 7.78 12.82 -19.35
C LEU A 136 7.47 12.66 -20.85
N ARG A 137 6.20 12.46 -21.22
CA ARG A 137 5.74 12.46 -22.63
C ARG A 137 5.79 13.86 -23.24
N ALA A 138 5.58 14.90 -22.45
CA ALA A 138 5.61 16.29 -22.90
C ALA A 138 7.04 16.85 -23.09
N LEU A 139 8.05 16.22 -22.50
CA LEU A 139 9.45 16.61 -22.71
C LEU A 139 9.89 16.32 -24.16
N GLU A 140 10.52 17.32 -24.76
CA GLU A 140 11.30 17.17 -25.98
C GLU A 140 12.54 16.34 -25.67
N ALA A 141 12.88 15.42 -26.59
CA ALA A 141 14.06 14.59 -26.43
C ALA A 141 15.31 15.37 -26.83
N ILE A 142 16.39 15.19 -26.08
CA ILE A 142 17.71 15.74 -26.37
C ILE A 142 18.59 14.69 -27.06
N MET A 143 19.55 15.17 -27.82
CA MET A 143 20.61 14.38 -28.42
C MET A 143 21.77 14.18 -27.43
N LEU A 144 22.62 13.19 -27.70
CA LEU A 144 23.75 12.89 -26.81
C LEU A 144 24.73 14.08 -26.74
N GLU A 145 24.87 14.82 -27.84
CA GLU A 145 25.74 15.99 -27.98
C GLU A 145 25.26 17.20 -27.16
N GLU A 146 24.01 17.19 -26.70
CA GLU A 146 23.44 18.25 -25.85
C GLU A 146 23.76 18.05 -24.36
N LEU A 147 24.36 16.91 -23.98
CA LEU A 147 24.87 16.68 -22.63
C LEU A 147 26.17 17.46 -22.40
N ASP A 148 26.39 17.96 -21.18
CA ASP A 148 27.60 18.71 -20.85
C ASP A 148 28.81 17.77 -20.76
N GLY A 149 29.67 17.83 -21.77
CA GLY A 149 30.91 17.05 -21.81
C GLY A 149 31.95 17.44 -20.74
N ALA A 150 31.75 18.55 -20.02
CA ALA A 150 32.56 18.94 -18.87
C ALA A 150 31.94 18.49 -17.53
N GLY A 151 30.84 17.73 -17.57
CA GLY A 151 30.15 17.18 -16.40
C GLY A 151 30.95 16.10 -15.64
N PRO A 152 30.36 15.55 -14.56
CA PRO A 152 31.00 14.53 -13.74
C PRO A 152 31.25 13.23 -14.52
N GLU A 153 32.23 12.43 -14.05
CA GLU A 153 32.59 11.14 -14.67
C GLU A 153 31.40 10.16 -14.77
N PHE A 154 30.47 10.23 -13.83
CA PHE A 154 29.25 9.42 -13.81
C PHE A 154 28.01 10.31 -13.71
N ALA A 155 27.07 10.11 -14.65
CA ALA A 155 25.79 10.80 -14.67
C ALA A 155 24.65 9.80 -14.93
N LEU A 156 23.41 10.20 -14.60
CA LEU A 156 22.21 9.45 -14.93
C LEU A 156 21.40 10.24 -15.96
N ALA A 157 21.06 9.60 -17.06
CA ALA A 157 20.13 10.15 -18.04
C ALA A 157 18.82 9.36 -18.03
N LEU A 158 17.70 10.06 -18.10
CA LEU A 158 16.39 9.43 -18.25
C LEU A 158 16.11 9.21 -19.74
N ILE A 159 15.72 7.99 -20.10
CA ILE A 159 15.32 7.66 -21.47
C ILE A 159 13.82 7.39 -21.56
N ARG A 160 13.23 7.73 -22.70
CA ARG A 160 11.88 7.31 -23.11
C ARG A 160 12.01 6.34 -24.28
N ARG A 161 11.21 5.27 -24.26
CA ARG A 161 11.05 4.38 -25.42
C ARG A 161 9.69 4.61 -26.05
N ASP A 162 9.65 4.65 -27.37
CA ASP A 162 8.39 4.66 -28.11
C ASP A 162 7.86 3.24 -28.38
N GLU A 163 6.71 3.16 -29.05
CA GLU A 163 6.04 1.89 -29.40
C GLU A 163 6.86 1.01 -30.35
N THR A 164 7.85 1.59 -31.04
CA THR A 164 8.77 0.87 -31.93
C THR A 164 10.04 0.40 -31.20
N GLY A 165 10.19 0.78 -29.93
CA GLY A 165 11.35 0.45 -29.09
C GLY A 165 12.52 1.42 -29.23
N CYS A 166 12.38 2.49 -30.03
CA CYS A 166 13.40 3.52 -30.18
C CYS A 166 13.56 4.28 -28.87
N ALA A 167 14.80 4.35 -28.37
CA ALA A 167 15.12 5.08 -27.14
C ALA A 167 15.56 6.50 -27.46
N ALA A 168 15.02 7.46 -26.72
CA ALA A 168 15.38 8.87 -26.79
C ALA A 168 15.77 9.37 -25.39
N ILE A 169 16.79 10.21 -25.30
CA ILE A 169 17.22 10.83 -24.03
C ILE A 169 16.25 11.99 -23.74
N LEU A 170 15.70 12.06 -22.54
CA LEU A 170 14.82 13.16 -22.14
C LEU A 170 15.59 14.27 -21.43
N ALA A 171 16.47 13.89 -20.51
CA ALA A 171 17.27 14.83 -19.73
C ALA A 171 18.37 14.08 -18.96
N GLU A 172 19.43 14.81 -18.63
CA GLU A 172 20.33 14.46 -17.54
C GLU A 172 19.66 14.75 -16.20
N VAL A 173 19.77 13.81 -15.25
CA VAL A 173 19.30 13.98 -13.88
C VAL A 173 20.37 14.77 -13.12
N PRO A 174 20.01 15.81 -12.34
CA PRO A 174 20.96 16.52 -11.50
C PRO A 174 21.77 15.57 -10.62
N GLU A 175 23.06 15.88 -10.44
CA GLU A 175 23.97 15.01 -9.72
C GLU A 175 23.48 14.69 -8.29
N ASP A 176 23.33 13.40 -8.01
CA ASP A 176 23.07 12.84 -6.68
C ASP A 176 23.89 11.54 -6.55
N ILE A 177 25.01 11.62 -5.83
CA ILE A 177 25.92 10.50 -5.60
C ILE A 177 25.20 9.29 -4.99
N ALA A 178 24.25 9.52 -4.06
CA ALA A 178 23.51 8.43 -3.44
C ALA A 178 22.53 7.77 -4.41
N GLN A 179 22.00 8.51 -5.38
CA GLN A 179 21.18 7.96 -6.45
C GLN A 179 22.04 7.17 -7.46
N ILE A 180 23.20 7.69 -7.84
CA ILE A 180 24.16 7.03 -8.73
C ILE A 180 24.61 5.69 -8.12
N GLU A 181 25.02 5.67 -6.86
CA GLU A 181 25.41 4.43 -6.18
C GLU A 181 24.27 3.41 -6.12
N ARG A 182 23.04 3.86 -5.81
CA ARG A 182 21.86 2.97 -5.78
C ARG A 182 21.55 2.39 -7.16
N ALA A 183 21.70 3.17 -8.22
CA ALA A 183 21.53 2.69 -9.59
C ALA A 183 22.63 1.70 -9.96
N ALA A 184 23.90 2.02 -9.68
CA ALA A 184 25.05 1.16 -9.96
C ALA A 184 24.96 -0.19 -9.24
N ARG A 185 24.54 -0.21 -7.95
CA ARG A 185 24.33 -1.48 -7.21
C ARG A 185 23.31 -2.40 -7.87
N LYS A 186 22.34 -1.88 -8.62
CA LYS A 186 21.37 -2.70 -9.38
C LYS A 186 21.93 -3.26 -10.69
N LEU A 187 23.03 -2.71 -11.20
CA LEU A 187 23.68 -3.20 -12.42
C LEU A 187 24.62 -4.37 -12.15
N PHE A 188 25.16 -4.44 -10.92
CA PHE A 188 26.17 -5.44 -10.53
C PHE A 188 25.72 -6.36 -9.37
N GLY A 189 24.50 -6.16 -8.86
CA GLY A 189 23.93 -6.89 -7.73
C GLY A 189 22.79 -7.82 -8.11
#